data_AF-A0A7J0H764-F1
#
_entry.id   AF-A0A7J0H764-F1
#
_cell.length_a   1.000
_cell.length_b   1.000
_cell.length_c   1.000
_cell.angle_alpha   90.00
_cell.angle_beta   90.00
_cell.angle_gamma   90.00
#
_symmetry.space_group_name_H-M   'P 1'
#
loop_
_entity.id
_entity.type
_entity.pdbx_description
1 polymer ?
#
loop_
_entity_poly.entity_id
_entity_poly.type
_entity_poly.pdbx_seq_one_letter_code
_entity_poly.pdbx_strand_id
1 'polypeptide(L)'
;MESEEHVLISELKKKILQIFSDFMTRVTQFEELGAVGNRFLVGFHQGLAKCIVNELEVSVKEVTGVMQTASESKPYLMDNVTGEEFGPEATAYDEKPEITDYAAMMGIIYSMVKNDYIMQERIISSLGLKSSSGELESYTLMWSLRPFVNDEIMHQAWRLIQ
;
A
#
# COMPACT_ATOMS: atom_id res chain seq x y z
N MET A 1 -40.13 7.19 -32.49
CA MET A 1 -40.05 7.29 -31.01
C MET A 1 -39.10 6.22 -30.47
N GLU A 2 -39.45 4.93 -30.45
CA GLU A 2 -38.58 3.86 -29.90
C GLU A 2 -37.13 3.91 -30.43
N SER A 3 -36.94 4.16 -31.73
CA SER A 3 -35.63 4.31 -32.37
C SER A 3 -34.76 5.44 -31.83
N GLU A 4 -35.37 6.49 -31.30
CA GLU A 4 -34.72 7.71 -30.80
C GLU A 4 -34.39 7.56 -29.30
N GLU A 5 -35.31 6.96 -28.55
CA GLU A 5 -35.10 6.55 -27.15
C GLU A 5 -33.94 5.55 -27.01
N HIS A 6 -33.86 4.54 -27.88
CA HIS A 6 -32.73 3.60 -27.89
C HIS A 6 -31.37 4.28 -28.20
N VAL A 7 -31.35 5.32 -29.03
CA VAL A 7 -30.13 6.10 -29.30
C VAL A 7 -29.72 6.89 -28.06
N LEU A 8 -30.66 7.61 -27.43
CA LEU A 8 -30.41 8.40 -26.22
C LEU A 8 -29.92 7.53 -25.04
N ILE A 9 -30.49 6.33 -24.86
CA ILE A 9 -30.03 5.36 -23.84
C ILE A 9 -28.62 4.85 -24.16
N SER A 10 -28.28 4.63 -25.44
CA SER A 10 -26.94 4.22 -25.87
C SER A 10 -25.89 5.31 -25.62
N GLU A 11 -26.20 6.56 -25.92
CA GLU A 11 -25.33 7.71 -25.66
C GLU A 11 -25.14 7.96 -24.15
N LEU A 12 -26.22 7.83 -23.36
CA LEU A 12 -26.15 7.93 -21.91
C LEU A 12 -25.23 6.85 -21.31
N LYS A 13 -25.38 5.58 -21.74
CA LYS A 13 -24.50 4.48 -21.29
C LYS A 13 -23.03 4.75 -21.64
N LYS A 14 -22.72 5.20 -22.86
CA LYS A 14 -21.34 5.58 -23.26
C LYS A 14 -20.77 6.70 -22.38
N LYS A 15 -21.56 7.73 -22.09
CA LYS A 15 -21.13 8.86 -21.24
C LYS A 15 -20.84 8.43 -19.81
N ILE A 16 -21.64 7.51 -19.26
CA ILE A 16 -21.45 6.99 -17.89
C ILE A 16 -20.21 6.08 -17.82
N LEU A 17 -19.98 5.22 -18.82
CA LEU A 17 -18.76 4.41 -18.93
C LEU A 17 -17.49 5.29 -19.01
N GLN A 18 -17.52 6.40 -19.75
CA GLN A 18 -16.39 7.35 -19.78
C GLN A 18 -16.16 7.99 -18.40
N ILE A 19 -17.21 8.49 -17.74
CA ILE A 19 -17.11 9.09 -16.40
C ILE A 19 -16.57 8.09 -15.38
N PHE A 20 -16.96 6.82 -15.48
CA PHE A 20 -16.46 5.74 -14.64
C PHE A 20 -14.99 5.42 -14.93
N SER A 21 -14.58 5.32 -16.19
CA SER A 21 -13.17 5.12 -16.58
C SER A 21 -12.26 6.27 -16.12
N ASP A 22 -12.71 7.51 -16.29
CA ASP A 22 -12.02 8.71 -15.79
C ASP A 22 -11.89 8.70 -14.26
N PHE A 23 -12.91 8.19 -13.56
CA PHE A 23 -12.91 8.03 -12.10
C PHE A 23 -11.93 6.95 -11.65
N MET A 24 -12.00 5.76 -12.23
CA MET A 24 -11.09 4.66 -11.91
C MET A 24 -9.63 5.02 -12.21
N THR A 25 -9.36 5.75 -13.30
CA THR A 25 -8.00 6.28 -13.60
C THR A 25 -7.46 7.16 -12.47
N ARG A 26 -8.30 7.98 -11.81
CA ARG A 26 -7.91 8.77 -10.63
C ARG A 26 -7.75 7.92 -9.37
N VAL A 27 -8.44 6.79 -9.28
CA VAL A 27 -8.21 5.80 -8.21
C VAL A 27 -6.83 5.16 -8.35
N THR A 28 -6.42 4.73 -9.56
CA THR A 28 -5.05 4.22 -9.80
C THR A 28 -3.98 5.19 -9.33
N GLN A 29 -4.12 6.48 -9.67
CA GLN A 29 -3.18 7.53 -9.25
C GLN A 29 -3.10 7.70 -7.72
N PHE A 30 -4.20 7.47 -7.00
CA PHE A 30 -4.19 7.45 -5.53
C PHE A 30 -3.49 6.19 -4.98
N GLU A 31 -3.71 5.03 -5.58
CA GLU A 31 -3.04 3.78 -5.17
C GLU A 31 -1.52 3.83 -5.40
N GLU A 32 -1.07 4.43 -6.51
CA GLU A 32 0.34 4.71 -6.79
C GLU A 32 0.97 5.61 -5.71
N LEU A 33 0.28 6.69 -5.31
CA LEU A 33 0.72 7.57 -4.22
C LEU A 33 0.76 6.83 -2.87
N GLY A 34 -0.21 5.95 -2.59
CA GLY A 34 -0.19 5.08 -1.41
C GLY A 34 1.06 4.16 -1.39
N ALA A 35 1.40 3.54 -2.53
CA ALA A 35 2.58 2.69 -2.67
C ALA A 35 3.91 3.49 -2.63
N VAL A 36 3.91 4.76 -3.01
CA VAL A 36 5.03 5.69 -2.78
C VAL A 36 5.15 6.01 -1.28
N GLY A 37 4.05 6.34 -0.61
CA GLY A 37 4.03 6.65 0.82
C GLY A 37 4.52 5.50 1.71
N ASN A 38 4.13 4.25 1.41
CA ASN A 38 4.58 3.08 2.16
C ASN A 38 6.11 2.91 2.09
N ARG A 39 6.70 3.12 0.89
CA ARG A 39 8.16 3.07 0.71
C ARG A 39 8.89 4.16 1.50
N PHE A 40 8.29 5.35 1.66
CA PHE A 40 8.83 6.40 2.53
C PHE A 40 8.72 6.04 4.03
N LEU A 41 7.62 5.42 4.50
CA LEU A 41 7.51 4.93 5.88
C LEU A 41 8.57 3.87 6.20
N VAL A 42 8.71 2.86 5.34
CA VAL A 42 9.72 1.80 5.50
C VAL A 42 11.14 2.39 5.48
N GLY A 43 11.42 3.33 4.57
CA GLY A 43 12.70 4.03 4.51
C GLY A 43 13.00 4.88 5.75
N PHE A 44 11.98 5.54 6.32
CA PHE A 44 12.11 6.30 7.58
C PHE A 44 12.43 5.38 8.75
N HIS A 45 11.74 4.25 8.88
CA HIS A 45 12.03 3.24 9.91
C HIS A 45 13.45 2.68 9.77
N GLN A 46 13.86 2.28 8.56
CA GLN A 46 15.22 1.80 8.28
C GLN A 46 16.28 2.86 8.59
N GLY A 47 15.99 4.15 8.35
CA GLY A 47 16.87 5.26 8.71
C GLY A 47 17.10 5.38 10.22
N LEU A 48 16.03 5.33 11.02
CA LEU A 48 16.12 5.35 12.48
C LEU A 48 16.85 4.12 13.03
N ALA A 49 16.52 2.93 12.53
CA ALA A 49 17.18 1.69 12.91
C ALA A 49 18.69 1.72 12.59
N LYS A 50 19.08 2.29 11.44
CA LYS A 50 20.48 2.45 11.05
C LYS A 50 21.26 3.36 12.00
N CYS A 51 20.66 4.43 12.53
CA CYS A 51 21.31 5.25 13.55
C CYS A 51 21.66 4.44 14.80
N ILE A 52 20.71 3.66 15.31
CA ILE A 52 20.92 2.77 16.48
C ILE A 52 22.00 1.71 16.17
N VAL A 53 22.00 1.11 14.98
CA VAL A 53 23.03 0.15 14.57
C VAL A 53 24.41 0.79 14.51
N ASN A 54 24.55 2.05 14.04
CA ASN A 54 25.83 2.75 14.05
C ASN A 54 26.34 3.01 15.49
N GLU A 55 25.45 3.38 16.41
CA GLU A 55 25.79 3.58 17.83
C GLU A 55 26.28 2.28 18.47
N LEU A 56 25.58 1.16 18.22
CA LEU A 56 26.01 -0.18 18.65
C LEU A 56 27.36 -0.59 18.02
N GLU A 57 27.59 -0.26 16.75
CA GLU A 57 28.88 -0.53 16.09
C GLU A 57 30.03 0.25 16.72
N VAL A 58 29.80 1.48 17.17
CA VAL A 58 30.77 2.26 17.96
C VAL A 58 31.04 1.60 19.31
N SER A 59 30.01 1.23 20.08
CA SER A 59 30.20 0.54 21.37
C SER A 59 30.94 -0.80 21.22
N VAL A 60 30.69 -1.55 20.15
CA VAL A 60 31.44 -2.79 19.83
C VAL A 60 32.91 -2.48 19.50
N LYS A 61 33.21 -1.39 18.77
CA LYS A 61 34.59 -0.94 18.50
C LYS A 61 35.33 -0.52 19.78
N GLU A 62 34.65 0.15 20.71
CA GLU A 62 35.21 0.52 22.02
C GLU A 62 35.56 -0.73 22.85
N VAL A 63 34.62 -1.65 23.03
CA VAL A 63 34.84 -2.91 23.78
C VAL A 63 35.93 -3.75 23.12
N THR A 64 35.92 -3.91 21.79
CA THR A 64 36.96 -4.67 21.09
C THR A 64 38.33 -3.99 21.10
N GLY A 65 38.42 -2.66 21.14
CA GLY A 65 39.69 -1.95 21.37
C GLY A 65 40.28 -2.21 22.77
N VAL A 66 39.42 -2.24 23.79
CA VAL A 66 39.81 -2.61 25.17
C VAL A 66 40.20 -4.09 25.28
N MET A 67 39.62 -4.98 24.46
CA MET A 67 39.97 -6.42 24.46
C MET A 67 41.17 -6.78 23.56
N GLN A 68 41.39 -6.07 22.46
CA GLN A 68 42.52 -6.31 21.55
C GLN A 68 43.84 -5.80 22.12
N THR A 69 43.81 -4.75 22.95
CA THR A 69 44.96 -4.38 23.80
C THR A 69 45.30 -5.43 24.87
N ALA A 70 44.47 -6.49 25.01
CA ALA A 70 44.70 -7.62 25.91
C ALA A 70 44.83 -8.99 25.21
N SER A 71 44.57 -9.12 23.89
CA SER A 71 44.64 -10.41 23.18
C SER A 71 44.73 -10.31 21.64
N GLU A 72 45.66 -11.07 21.05
CA GLU A 72 45.82 -11.24 19.60
C GLU A 72 45.60 -12.70 19.17
N SER A 73 44.64 -12.98 18.28
CA SER A 73 44.54 -14.10 17.29
C SER A 73 43.08 -14.31 16.81
N LYS A 74 42.84 -15.20 15.83
CA LYS A 74 41.67 -15.11 14.89
C LYS A 74 41.21 -16.52 14.37
N PRO A 75 40.20 -16.64 13.46
CA PRO A 75 38.79 -17.00 13.67
C PRO A 75 38.40 -18.39 13.07
N TYR A 76 37.09 -18.67 12.82
CA TYR A 76 36.46 -19.30 11.60
C TYR A 76 34.95 -19.62 11.89
N LEU A 77 33.94 -19.21 11.08
CA LEU A 77 33.22 -19.90 9.95
C LEU A 77 32.46 -21.20 10.34
N MET A 78 31.27 -21.62 9.84
CA MET A 78 30.31 -21.33 8.71
C MET A 78 28.90 -21.97 9.06
N ASP A 79 27.74 -21.95 8.36
CA ASP A 79 27.05 -21.12 7.32
C ASP A 79 25.72 -21.81 6.82
N ASN A 80 24.87 -21.16 5.99
CA ASN A 80 23.64 -21.62 5.24
C ASN A 80 22.26 -21.57 5.97
N VAL A 81 21.07 -21.18 5.41
CA VAL A 81 20.41 -21.19 4.05
C VAL A 81 19.68 -22.54 3.77
N THR A 82 18.45 -22.70 3.19
CA THR A 82 17.53 -21.95 2.25
C THR A 82 16.06 -21.91 2.75
N GLY A 83 15.03 -21.25 2.17
CA GLY A 83 14.32 -21.42 0.86
C GLY A 83 12.97 -22.20 1.03
N GLU A 84 11.84 -21.97 0.34
CA GLU A 84 11.44 -21.00 -0.72
C GLU A 84 9.88 -20.87 -0.80
N GLU A 85 9.37 -20.16 -1.81
CA GLU A 85 7.99 -19.66 -2.06
C GLU A 85 7.00 -20.67 -2.70
N PHE A 86 5.68 -20.45 -2.57
CA PHE A 86 4.67 -20.83 -3.60
C PHE A 86 3.45 -19.88 -3.62
N GLY A 87 2.85 -19.74 -4.81
CA GLY A 87 1.92 -18.65 -5.18
C GLY A 87 0.45 -19.03 -5.46
N PRO A 88 -0.24 -18.32 -6.38
CA PRO A 88 -1.69 -18.05 -6.25
C PRO A 88 -2.59 -18.68 -7.32
N GLU A 89 -3.91 -18.64 -7.09
CA GLU A 89 -4.89 -18.48 -8.18
C GLU A 89 -6.20 -17.83 -7.70
N ALA A 90 -7.02 -17.33 -8.63
CA ALA A 90 -8.28 -16.64 -8.38
C ALA A 90 -9.35 -17.06 -9.40
N THR A 91 -10.63 -16.87 -9.09
CA THR A 91 -11.73 -17.00 -10.06
C THR A 91 -12.72 -15.85 -9.95
N ALA A 92 -13.06 -15.26 -11.09
CA ALA A 92 -14.06 -14.21 -11.21
C ALA A 92 -15.42 -14.79 -11.65
N TYR A 93 -16.49 -14.15 -11.19
CA TYR A 93 -17.79 -14.17 -11.88
C TYR A 93 -18.05 -12.79 -12.48
N ASP A 94 -18.72 -12.76 -13.63
CA ASP A 94 -18.92 -11.58 -14.46
C ASP A 94 -20.40 -11.47 -14.85
N GLU A 95 -21.10 -10.52 -14.23
CA GLU A 95 -22.40 -10.03 -14.68
C GLU A 95 -22.30 -8.50 -14.83
N LYS A 96 -22.72 -7.98 -15.99
CA LYS A 96 -22.49 -6.58 -16.36
C LYS A 96 -23.52 -5.65 -15.69
N PRO A 97 -23.12 -4.74 -14.78
CA PRO A 97 -24.08 -3.99 -13.96
C PRO A 97 -24.93 -2.96 -14.71
N GLU A 98 -26.03 -2.56 -14.09
CA GLU A 98 -26.92 -1.51 -14.60
C GLU A 98 -26.38 -0.09 -14.30
N ILE A 99 -27.00 0.92 -14.91
CA ILE A 99 -26.60 2.33 -14.80
C ILE A 99 -26.56 2.82 -13.34
N THR A 100 -27.51 2.37 -12.51
CA THR A 100 -27.60 2.69 -11.08
C THR A 100 -26.38 2.18 -10.31
N ASP A 101 -25.85 1.02 -10.70
CA ASP A 101 -24.81 0.31 -9.98
C ASP A 101 -23.45 1.00 -10.14
N TYR A 102 -23.17 1.56 -11.31
CA TYR A 102 -21.98 2.41 -11.53
C TYR A 102 -21.96 3.60 -10.56
N ALA A 103 -23.10 4.27 -10.34
CA ALA A 103 -23.19 5.40 -9.42
C ALA A 103 -23.03 4.97 -7.95
N ALA A 104 -23.62 3.85 -7.56
CA ALA A 104 -23.46 3.27 -6.22
C ALA A 104 -22.00 2.84 -5.97
N MET A 105 -21.39 2.13 -6.92
CA MET A 105 -20.01 1.66 -6.87
C MET A 105 -19.01 2.82 -6.78
N MET A 106 -19.17 3.88 -7.58
CA MET A 106 -18.36 5.10 -7.45
C MET A 106 -18.49 5.74 -6.06
N GLY A 107 -19.69 5.79 -5.48
CA GLY A 107 -19.91 6.33 -4.13
C GLY A 107 -19.25 5.51 -3.03
N ILE A 108 -19.27 4.18 -3.16
CA ILE A 108 -18.61 3.24 -2.25
C ILE A 108 -17.08 3.38 -2.35
N ILE A 109 -16.52 3.35 -3.57
CA ILE A 109 -15.07 3.48 -3.80
C ILE A 109 -14.55 4.85 -3.35
N TYR A 110 -15.28 5.94 -3.62
CA TYR A 110 -14.94 7.27 -3.09
C TYR A 110 -14.89 7.27 -1.56
N SER A 111 -15.82 6.58 -0.89
CA SER A 111 -15.85 6.48 0.57
C SER A 111 -14.69 5.65 1.13
N MET A 112 -14.33 4.54 0.46
CA MET A 112 -13.14 3.72 0.77
C MET A 112 -11.84 4.54 0.64
N VAL A 113 -11.60 5.13 -0.54
CA VAL A 113 -10.42 5.97 -0.83
C VAL A 113 -10.31 7.16 0.12
N LYS A 114 -11.43 7.81 0.45
CA LYS A 114 -11.45 8.95 1.38
C LYS A 114 -11.08 8.54 2.81
N ASN A 115 -11.55 7.38 3.28
CA ASN A 115 -11.22 6.89 4.61
C ASN A 115 -9.74 6.44 4.68
N ASP A 116 -9.22 5.82 3.62
CA ASP A 116 -7.80 5.49 3.51
C ASP A 116 -6.92 6.76 3.50
N TYR A 117 -7.31 7.79 2.74
CA TYR A 117 -6.66 9.11 2.80
C TYR A 117 -6.65 9.71 4.22
N ILE A 118 -7.77 9.66 4.95
CA ILE A 118 -7.84 10.19 6.32
C ILE A 118 -6.95 9.37 7.28
N MET A 119 -6.78 8.07 7.05
CA MET A 119 -5.81 7.24 7.78
C MET A 119 -4.38 7.66 7.45
N GLN A 120 -4.04 7.82 6.17
CA GLN A 120 -2.73 8.27 5.72
C GLN A 120 -2.37 9.65 6.30
N GLU A 121 -3.28 10.62 6.23
CA GLU A 121 -3.14 11.97 6.81
C GLU A 121 -2.85 11.92 8.32
N ARG A 122 -3.58 11.08 9.07
CA ARG A 122 -3.36 10.89 10.51
C ARG A 122 -2.01 10.25 10.82
N ILE A 123 -1.58 9.27 10.03
CA ILE A 123 -0.26 8.64 10.17
C ILE A 123 0.83 9.70 9.96
N ILE A 124 0.82 10.43 8.83
CA ILE A 124 1.80 11.48 8.55
C ILE A 124 1.79 12.57 9.63
N SER A 125 0.61 12.96 10.14
CA SER A 125 0.48 13.95 11.22
C SER A 125 0.99 13.47 12.58
N SER A 126 1.18 12.15 12.76
CA SER A 126 1.67 11.53 14.00
C SER A 126 3.15 11.11 13.92
N LEU A 127 3.77 11.17 12.74
CA LEU A 127 5.19 10.91 12.56
C LEU A 127 6.04 12.03 13.19
N GLY A 128 7.09 11.64 13.91
CA GLY A 128 8.11 12.58 14.37
C GLY A 128 9.37 11.87 14.83
N LEU A 129 10.40 12.66 15.15
CA LEU A 129 11.70 12.18 15.66
C LEU A 129 11.64 11.51 17.05
N LYS A 130 10.43 11.32 17.59
CA LYS A 130 10.16 10.67 18.88
C LYS A 130 9.11 9.56 18.79
N SER A 131 8.60 9.24 17.58
CA SER A 131 7.71 8.10 17.39
C SER A 131 8.43 6.82 17.83
N SER A 132 7.77 6.00 18.65
CA SER A 132 8.32 4.72 19.12
C SER A 132 8.32 3.66 18.01
N SER A 133 9.12 2.61 18.18
CA SER A 133 9.17 1.47 17.25
C SER A 133 7.78 0.88 17.02
N GLY A 134 7.03 0.61 18.09
CA GLY A 134 5.67 0.05 18.01
C GLY A 134 4.65 0.96 17.33
N GLU A 135 4.76 2.28 17.46
CA GLU A 135 3.93 3.22 16.68
C GLU A 135 4.28 3.15 15.19
N LEU A 136 5.58 3.15 14.84
CA LEU A 136 6.04 3.14 13.45
C LEU A 136 5.82 1.80 12.74
N GLU A 137 5.92 0.69 13.47
CA GLU A 137 5.48 -0.65 13.05
C GLU A 137 3.97 -0.65 12.77
N SER A 138 3.16 -0.10 13.69
CA SER A 138 1.71 0.01 13.53
C SER A 138 1.32 0.88 12.33
N TYR A 139 2.02 2.00 12.11
CA TYR A 139 1.82 2.89 10.96
C TYR A 139 2.17 2.19 9.64
N THR A 140 3.32 1.51 9.57
CA THR A 140 3.73 0.73 8.41
C THR A 140 2.73 -0.39 8.10
N LEU A 141 2.23 -1.08 9.13
CA LEU A 141 1.23 -2.13 8.99
C LEU A 141 -0.11 -1.60 8.48
N MET A 142 -0.65 -0.54 9.09
CA MET A 142 -1.92 0.07 8.65
C MET A 142 -1.85 0.59 7.21
N TRP A 143 -0.74 1.25 6.84
CA TRP A 143 -0.52 1.75 5.49
C TRP A 143 -0.36 0.61 4.46
N SER A 144 0.23 -0.51 4.86
CA SER A 144 0.37 -1.70 3.99
C SER A 144 -0.93 -2.47 3.82
N LEU A 145 -1.76 -2.57 4.87
CA LEU A 145 -3.01 -3.33 4.85
C LEU A 145 -4.22 -2.57 4.27
N ARG A 146 -4.14 -1.24 4.15
CA ARG A 146 -5.23 -0.36 3.65
C ARG A 146 -6.63 -0.76 4.18
N PRO A 147 -6.86 -0.83 5.50
CA PRO A 147 -8.04 -1.46 6.11
C PRO A 147 -9.39 -0.82 5.77
N PHE A 148 -9.40 0.30 5.03
CA PHE A 148 -10.61 0.96 4.52
C PHE A 148 -10.91 0.64 3.05
N VAL A 149 -10.03 -0.09 2.36
CA VAL A 149 -10.20 -0.53 0.97
C VAL A 149 -10.65 -1.99 0.98
N ASN A 150 -11.82 -2.26 0.38
CA ASN A 150 -12.26 -3.62 0.09
C ASN A 150 -11.78 -4.02 -1.31
N ASP A 151 -10.81 -4.93 -1.37
CA ASP A 151 -10.20 -5.32 -2.64
C ASP A 151 -11.18 -6.03 -3.60
N GLU A 152 -12.19 -6.77 -3.12
CA GLU A 152 -13.17 -7.40 -4.04
C GLU A 152 -14.03 -6.34 -4.74
N ILE A 153 -14.43 -5.26 -4.03
CA ILE A 153 -15.15 -4.14 -4.64
C ILE A 153 -14.27 -3.42 -5.68
N MET A 154 -12.96 -3.29 -5.41
CA MET A 154 -11.99 -2.77 -6.38
C MET A 154 -11.88 -3.68 -7.60
N HIS A 155 -11.69 -5.00 -7.42
CA HIS A 155 -11.59 -5.96 -8.52
C HIS A 155 -12.86 -6.01 -9.37
N GLN A 156 -14.04 -5.93 -8.77
CA GLN A 156 -15.32 -5.80 -9.50
C GLN A 156 -15.34 -4.54 -10.35
N ALA A 157 -14.96 -3.39 -9.79
CA ALA A 157 -14.87 -2.12 -10.52
C ALA A 157 -13.86 -2.16 -11.69
N TRP A 158 -12.71 -2.81 -11.50
CA TRP A 158 -11.71 -2.99 -12.55
C TRP A 158 -12.20 -3.85 -13.71
N ARG A 159 -13.06 -4.87 -13.47
CA ARG A 159 -13.70 -5.65 -14.56
C ARG A 159 -14.62 -4.80 -15.44
N LEU A 160 -15.18 -3.70 -14.92
CA LEU A 160 -16.15 -2.88 -15.68
C LEU A 160 -15.51 -1.92 -16.70
N ILE A 161 -14.18 -1.80 -16.71
CA ILE A 161 -13.41 -0.97 -17.68
C ILE A 161 -12.53 -1.79 -18.65
N GLN A 162 -12.64 -3.12 -18.61
CA GLN A 162 -11.93 -4.06 -19.50
C GLN A 162 -12.79 -4.50 -20.68
#